data_AF-A0A4R0XS91-F1
#
_entry.id   AF-A0A4R0XS91-F1
#
_cell.length_a   1.000
_cell.length_b   1.000
_cell.length_c   1.000
_cell.angle_alpha   90.00
_cell.angle_beta   90.00
_cell.angle_gamma   90.00
#
_symmetry.space_group_name_H-M   'P 1'
#
loop_
_entity.id
_entity.type
_entity.pdbx_description
1 polymer ?
#
loop_
_entity_poly.entity_id
_entity_poly.type
_entity_poly.pdbx_seq_one_letter_code
_entity_poly.pdbx_strand_id
1 'polypeptide(L)'
;MNTFKNTLFIIGNGFDIRNGLETRFIDFETWLTANDKEALNKLEKMFGLDEGNWNKLEDKIFNSKPNFDYFIGEFQENASWNLSGEWEEEYHIEHEISLAVSDEIESNFISSEDLNNLVKRWIMEALKKSGVKKIKIMPTNSLINFNYTNYIIGNVLHIHGNVKTEIQFGHSNDSKNYRPKGSYGNEDHTGEFWYKLYHKNISKNIEVLNHFLNGKNFERVIFFGFSLGMQDEKYIEVLNKEVDVLFYFFSEEDKIRAKTFFNEKKFKSIQYIKSNNFDYKFR
;
A
#
# COMPACT_ATOMS: atom_id res chain seq x y z
N MET A 1 29.78 -0.09 -25.61
CA MET A 1 28.31 0.12 -25.66
C MET A 1 27.61 -1.23 -25.55
N ASN A 2 27.17 -1.63 -24.34
CA ASN A 2 26.29 -2.81 -24.12
C ASN A 2 25.81 -2.93 -22.65
N THR A 3 25.66 -1.84 -21.91
CA THR A 3 25.67 -1.85 -20.42
C THR A 3 24.38 -2.28 -19.72
N PHE A 4 23.35 -2.70 -20.45
CA PHE A 4 22.00 -2.99 -19.91
C PHE A 4 21.33 -4.25 -20.47
N LYS A 5 22.01 -5.06 -21.31
CA LYS A 5 21.49 -6.40 -21.60
C LYS A 5 21.32 -7.16 -20.27
N ASN A 6 20.19 -7.83 -20.09
CA ASN A 6 19.88 -8.65 -18.91
C ASN A 6 19.69 -7.88 -17.58
N THR A 7 19.00 -6.73 -17.59
CA THR A 7 18.68 -5.96 -16.37
C THR A 7 17.19 -6.05 -16.01
N LEU A 8 16.91 -6.31 -14.74
CA LEU A 8 15.58 -6.18 -14.13
C LEU A 8 15.46 -4.82 -13.45
N PHE A 9 14.37 -4.10 -13.72
CA PHE A 9 14.06 -2.84 -13.05
C PHE A 9 12.99 -3.04 -11.99
N ILE A 10 13.21 -2.50 -10.81
CA ILE A 10 12.26 -2.41 -9.72
C ILE A 10 12.02 -0.93 -9.42
N ILE A 11 10.79 -0.48 -9.64
CA ILE A 11 10.41 0.92 -9.55
C ILE A 11 9.47 1.12 -8.39
N GLY A 12 9.79 2.12 -7.55
CA GLY A 12 8.92 2.65 -6.52
C GLY A 12 8.65 4.14 -6.71
N ASN A 13 7.96 4.74 -5.74
CA ASN A 13 7.31 6.04 -5.89
C ASN A 13 8.28 7.19 -6.16
N GLY A 14 9.56 7.06 -5.77
CA GLY A 14 10.59 8.03 -6.12
C GLY A 14 10.77 8.21 -7.64
N PHE A 15 10.43 7.21 -8.46
CA PHE A 15 10.39 7.37 -9.91
C PHE A 15 9.27 8.32 -10.36
N ASP A 16 8.07 8.17 -9.80
CA ASP A 16 6.91 8.99 -10.14
C ASP A 16 7.16 10.44 -9.70
N ILE A 17 7.61 10.64 -8.45
CA ILE A 17 7.99 11.95 -7.91
C ILE A 17 9.02 12.65 -8.80
N ARG A 18 10.06 11.92 -9.25
CA ARG A 18 11.07 12.47 -10.17
C ARG A 18 10.49 12.89 -11.52
N ASN A 19 9.41 12.25 -11.95
CA ASN A 19 8.68 12.59 -13.18
C ASN A 19 7.63 13.69 -12.96
N GLY A 20 7.59 14.32 -11.78
CA GLY A 20 6.69 15.42 -11.47
C GLY A 20 5.28 14.97 -11.09
N LEU A 21 5.12 13.72 -10.65
CA LEU A 21 3.85 13.20 -10.17
C LEU A 21 3.71 13.39 -8.66
N GLU A 22 2.58 13.96 -8.25
CA GLU A 22 2.18 14.15 -6.84
C GLU A 22 1.52 12.86 -6.34
N THR A 23 2.33 11.81 -6.17
CA THR A 23 1.88 10.43 -5.87
C THR A 23 2.35 9.93 -4.50
N ARG A 24 2.75 10.81 -3.59
CA ARG A 24 3.01 10.43 -2.18
C ARG A 24 1.68 10.40 -1.41
N PHE A 25 1.59 9.64 -0.33
CA PHE A 25 0.39 9.67 0.50
C PHE A 25 0.10 11.02 1.16
N ILE A 26 1.11 11.87 1.37
CA ILE A 26 0.89 13.28 1.75
C ILE A 26 0.22 14.10 0.63
N ASP A 27 0.48 13.76 -0.64
CA ASP A 27 -0.22 14.36 -1.78
C ASP A 27 -1.65 13.83 -1.87
N PHE A 28 -1.90 12.58 -1.45
CA PHE A 28 -3.24 12.00 -1.36
C PHE A 28 -4.09 12.66 -0.27
N GLU A 29 -3.53 12.91 0.91
CA GLU A 29 -4.15 13.73 1.97
C GLU A 29 -4.56 15.11 1.45
N THR A 30 -3.62 15.79 0.78
CA THR A 30 -3.87 17.11 0.18
C THR A 30 -5.01 17.03 -0.83
N TRP A 31 -5.06 15.97 -1.64
CA TRP A 31 -6.13 15.74 -2.61
C TRP A 31 -7.47 15.48 -1.93
N LEU A 32 -7.53 14.64 -0.88
CA LEU A 32 -8.74 14.37 -0.11
C LEU A 32 -9.28 15.64 0.57
N THR A 33 -8.39 16.48 1.10
CA THR A 33 -8.76 17.77 1.72
C THR A 33 -9.56 18.66 0.76
N ALA A 34 -9.22 18.62 -0.53
CA ALA A 34 -9.86 19.41 -1.58
C ALA A 34 -11.09 18.73 -2.22
N ASN A 35 -11.15 17.39 -2.23
CA ASN A 35 -12.12 16.63 -3.03
C ASN A 35 -13.10 15.78 -2.21
N ASP A 36 -12.71 15.32 -1.02
CA ASP A 36 -13.48 14.35 -0.23
C ASP A 36 -13.07 14.40 1.26
N LYS A 37 -13.55 15.45 1.96
CA LYS A 37 -13.26 15.64 3.39
C LYS A 37 -13.89 14.57 4.27
N GLU A 38 -14.99 13.97 3.83
CA GLU A 38 -15.62 12.86 4.55
C GLU A 38 -14.69 11.65 4.53
N ALA A 39 -14.18 11.28 3.35
CA ALA A 39 -13.21 10.20 3.23
C ALA A 39 -11.91 10.48 4.00
N LEU A 40 -11.42 11.72 3.99
CA LEU A 40 -10.27 12.13 4.81
C LEU A 40 -10.52 11.79 6.29
N ASN A 41 -11.61 12.32 6.85
CA ASN A 41 -11.96 12.13 8.26
C ASN A 41 -12.12 10.65 8.62
N LYS A 42 -12.75 9.86 7.74
CA LYS A 42 -12.91 8.41 7.96
C LYS A 42 -11.56 7.71 7.99
N LEU A 43 -10.65 7.96 7.04
CA LEU A 43 -9.31 7.36 7.03
C LEU A 43 -8.49 7.75 8.25
N GLU A 44 -8.55 9.03 8.65
CA GLU A 44 -7.85 9.55 9.83
C GLU A 44 -8.35 8.88 11.10
N LYS A 45 -9.67 8.79 11.30
CA LYS A 45 -10.26 8.08 12.44
C LYS A 45 -9.93 6.58 12.42
N MET A 46 -10.12 5.92 11.29
CA MET A 46 -9.90 4.48 11.14
C MET A 46 -8.46 4.08 11.47
N PHE A 47 -7.48 4.80 10.92
CA PHE A 47 -6.07 4.43 11.02
C PHE A 47 -5.28 5.32 11.99
N GLY A 48 -5.95 6.22 12.71
CA GLY A 48 -5.30 7.22 13.57
C GLY A 48 -4.31 8.10 12.80
N LEU A 49 -4.63 8.46 11.55
CA LEU A 49 -3.76 9.32 10.73
C LEU A 49 -3.91 10.79 11.12
N ASP A 50 -2.85 11.56 10.87
CA ASP A 50 -2.76 12.99 11.08
C ASP A 50 -1.80 13.63 10.07
N GLU A 51 -1.76 14.96 10.01
CA GLU A 51 -0.90 15.76 9.10
C GLU A 51 0.58 15.32 9.10
N GLY A 52 1.07 14.72 10.18
CA GLY A 52 2.46 14.31 10.33
C GLY A 52 2.77 12.87 9.91
N ASN A 53 1.76 12.05 9.60
CA ASN A 53 1.95 10.61 9.51
C ASN A 53 1.29 9.91 8.30
N TRP A 54 0.70 10.63 7.35
CA TRP A 54 0.11 10.07 6.13
C TRP A 54 1.06 9.22 5.29
N ASN A 55 2.36 9.47 5.36
CA ASN A 55 3.37 8.62 4.72
C ASN A 55 3.40 7.17 5.26
N LYS A 56 2.73 6.91 6.39
CA LYS A 56 2.59 5.59 7.02
C LYS A 56 1.27 4.91 6.68
N LEU A 57 0.42 5.47 5.81
CA LEU A 57 -0.90 4.92 5.48
C LEU A 57 -0.84 3.41 5.19
N GLU A 58 0.03 2.99 4.26
CA GLU A 58 0.19 1.56 3.95
C GLU A 58 0.65 0.72 5.16
N ASP A 59 1.57 1.24 5.98
CA ASP A 59 2.04 0.53 7.16
C ASP A 59 0.92 0.37 8.19
N LYS A 60 0.04 1.37 8.32
CA LYS A 60 -1.11 1.31 9.22
C LYS A 60 -2.18 0.34 8.71
N ILE A 61 -2.51 0.37 7.42
CA ILE A 61 -3.40 -0.63 6.81
C ILE A 61 -2.76 -2.04 6.89
N PHE A 62 -1.43 -2.16 6.86
CA PHE A 62 -0.71 -3.44 6.93
C PHE A 62 -0.48 -3.98 8.35
N ASN A 63 -0.49 -3.15 9.40
CA ASN A 63 -0.13 -3.60 10.76
C ASN A 63 -1.20 -3.31 11.82
N SER A 64 -2.14 -2.41 11.55
CA SER A 64 -3.09 -1.94 12.55
C SER A 64 -4.50 -2.42 12.19
N LYS A 65 -5.18 -2.99 13.17
CA LYS A 65 -6.65 -3.01 13.13
C LYS A 65 -7.14 -1.55 13.15
N PRO A 66 -8.24 -1.23 12.45
CA PRO A 66 -8.92 0.03 12.63
C PRO A 66 -9.23 0.28 14.09
N ASN A 67 -9.31 1.54 14.46
CA ASN A 67 -9.67 1.96 15.81
C ASN A 67 -11.16 1.70 16.11
N PHE A 68 -11.57 0.43 16.14
CA PHE A 68 -12.96 0.03 16.40
C PHE A 68 -13.43 0.49 17.78
N ASP A 69 -12.55 0.46 18.79
CA ASP A 69 -12.88 0.90 20.14
C ASP A 69 -13.30 2.38 20.18
N TYR A 70 -12.70 3.23 19.33
CA TYR A 70 -13.12 4.62 19.17
C TYR A 70 -14.54 4.73 18.58
N PHE A 71 -14.86 3.97 17.54
CA PHE A 71 -16.19 3.98 16.93
C PHE A 71 -17.27 3.43 17.87
N ILE A 72 -16.96 2.36 18.61
CA ILE A 72 -17.84 1.80 19.65
C ILE A 72 -18.06 2.83 20.76
N GLY A 73 -17.02 3.54 21.19
CA GLY A 73 -17.11 4.59 22.21
C GLY A 73 -17.99 5.77 21.78
N GLU A 74 -17.77 6.32 20.58
CA GLU A 74 -18.62 7.42 20.04
C GLU A 74 -20.09 6.97 19.94
N PHE A 75 -20.35 5.73 19.49
CA PHE A 75 -21.70 5.19 19.43
C PHE A 75 -22.33 5.07 20.83
N GLN A 76 -21.63 4.47 21.79
CA GLN A 76 -22.16 4.25 23.14
C GLN A 76 -22.48 5.58 23.83
N GLU A 77 -21.66 6.62 23.65
CA GLU A 77 -22.00 7.96 24.12
C GLU A 77 -23.27 8.47 23.43
N ASN A 78 -23.33 8.48 22.09
CA ASN A 78 -24.47 8.99 21.34
C ASN A 78 -25.79 8.23 21.62
N ALA A 79 -25.72 6.90 21.77
CA ALA A 79 -26.85 6.04 22.11
C ALA A 79 -27.31 6.24 23.56
N SER A 80 -26.39 6.46 24.51
CA SER A 80 -26.72 6.72 25.91
C SER A 80 -27.54 8.01 26.09
N TRP A 81 -27.37 9.01 25.22
CA TRP A 81 -28.24 10.20 25.21
C TRP A 81 -29.66 9.92 24.71
N ASN A 82 -29.84 8.92 23.84
CA ASN A 82 -31.14 8.57 23.24
C ASN A 82 -31.90 7.48 24.03
N LEU A 83 -31.25 6.73 24.91
CA LEU A 83 -31.84 5.61 25.68
C LEU A 83 -32.39 6.01 27.07
N SER A 84 -32.67 7.29 27.32
CA SER A 84 -33.26 7.76 28.58
C SER A 84 -34.78 7.49 28.73
N GLY A 85 -35.36 6.68 27.83
CA GLY A 85 -36.77 6.25 27.88
C GLY A 85 -36.94 4.87 28.53
N GLU A 86 -37.75 4.82 29.59
CA GLU A 86 -38.14 3.64 30.38
C GLU A 86 -38.64 2.45 29.52
N TRP A 87 -37.90 1.37 29.24
CA TRP A 87 -38.55 0.12 28.77
C TRP A 87 -37.86 -1.17 29.19
N GLU A 88 -38.73 -2.16 29.42
CA GLU A 88 -38.53 -3.52 29.90
C GLU A 88 -38.07 -4.46 28.75
N GLU A 89 -37.26 -5.48 29.09
CA GLU A 89 -36.69 -6.55 28.24
C GLU A 89 -35.26 -6.31 27.69
N GLU A 90 -34.30 -6.53 28.59
CA GLU A 90 -32.83 -6.42 28.42
C GLU A 90 -32.26 -7.15 27.17
N TYR A 91 -32.81 -8.30 26.78
CA TYR A 91 -32.28 -9.13 25.67
C TYR A 91 -32.63 -8.63 24.26
N HIS A 92 -33.79 -8.00 24.05
CA HIS A 92 -34.16 -7.45 22.73
C HIS A 92 -33.38 -6.18 22.42
N ILE A 93 -33.10 -5.39 23.46
CA ILE A 93 -32.33 -4.16 23.39
C ILE A 93 -30.86 -4.46 23.04
N GLU A 94 -30.24 -5.48 23.64
CA GLU A 94 -28.85 -5.85 23.29
C GLU A 94 -28.68 -6.23 21.81
N HIS A 95 -29.65 -6.94 21.23
CA HIS A 95 -29.60 -7.33 19.82
C HIS A 95 -29.82 -6.15 18.87
N GLU A 96 -30.80 -5.28 19.15
CA GLU A 96 -31.05 -4.08 18.35
C GLU A 96 -29.92 -3.06 18.47
N ILE A 97 -29.34 -2.90 19.67
CA ILE A 97 -28.12 -2.11 19.87
C ILE A 97 -26.97 -2.73 19.08
N SER A 98 -26.80 -4.06 19.10
CA SER A 98 -25.76 -4.73 18.33
C SER A 98 -25.91 -4.52 16.82
N LEU A 99 -27.13 -4.51 16.29
CA LEU A 99 -27.41 -4.25 14.87
C LEU A 99 -27.18 -2.78 14.52
N ALA A 100 -27.67 -1.84 15.34
CA ALA A 100 -27.45 -0.41 15.15
C ALA A 100 -25.97 -0.03 15.26
N VAL A 101 -25.23 -0.65 16.19
CA VAL A 101 -23.78 -0.55 16.29
C VAL A 101 -23.12 -1.06 15.01
N SER A 102 -23.57 -2.19 14.46
CA SER A 102 -23.02 -2.75 13.22
C SER A 102 -23.23 -1.81 12.03
N ASP A 103 -24.44 -1.28 11.85
CA ASP A 103 -24.77 -0.37 10.75
C ASP A 103 -24.01 0.97 10.85
N GLU A 104 -23.91 1.53 12.07
CA GLU A 104 -23.19 2.78 12.29
C GLU A 104 -21.67 2.59 12.16
N ILE A 105 -21.13 1.45 12.62
CA ILE A 105 -19.77 1.01 12.32
C ILE A 105 -19.58 0.99 10.81
N GLU A 106 -20.34 0.19 10.07
CA GLU A 106 -20.20 0.03 8.62
C GLU A 106 -20.29 1.36 7.86
N SER A 107 -21.17 2.27 8.27
CA SER A 107 -21.32 3.60 7.66
C SER A 107 -20.10 4.53 7.85
N ASN A 108 -19.33 4.30 8.90
CA ASN A 108 -18.15 5.08 9.26
C ASN A 108 -16.83 4.50 8.71
N PHE A 109 -16.84 3.28 8.15
CA PHE A 109 -15.69 2.72 7.45
C PHE A 109 -15.66 3.15 5.98
N ILE A 110 -14.45 3.31 5.47
CA ILE A 110 -14.20 3.27 4.04
C ILE A 110 -14.08 1.80 3.64
N SER A 111 -14.87 1.38 2.66
CA SER A 111 -14.73 0.07 2.03
C SER A 111 -13.43 0.01 1.22
N SER A 112 -12.88 -1.17 0.98
CA SER A 112 -11.71 -1.27 0.08
C SER A 112 -12.01 -0.85 -1.35
N GLU A 113 -13.24 -1.03 -1.81
CA GLU A 113 -13.67 -0.54 -3.12
C GLU A 113 -13.65 0.99 -3.17
N ASP A 114 -14.17 1.66 -2.14
CA ASP A 114 -14.15 3.12 -2.05
C ASP A 114 -12.72 3.67 -1.95
N LEU A 115 -11.85 3.08 -1.12
CA LEU A 115 -10.45 3.48 -1.06
C LEU A 115 -9.76 3.30 -2.42
N ASN A 116 -10.00 2.17 -3.08
CA ASN A 116 -9.44 1.87 -4.40
C ASN A 116 -9.90 2.90 -5.44
N ASN A 117 -11.18 3.28 -5.42
CA ASN A 117 -11.75 4.31 -6.29
C ASN A 117 -11.18 5.71 -5.97
N LEU A 118 -11.01 6.06 -4.71
CA LEU A 118 -10.38 7.32 -4.27
C LEU A 118 -8.93 7.41 -4.77
N VAL A 119 -8.13 6.37 -4.52
CA VAL A 119 -6.73 6.33 -4.99
C VAL A 119 -6.67 6.39 -6.51
N LYS A 120 -7.55 5.67 -7.22
CA LYS A 120 -7.62 5.74 -8.68
C LYS A 120 -7.89 7.15 -9.20
N ARG A 121 -8.89 7.84 -8.64
CA ARG A 121 -9.22 9.22 -9.01
C ARG A 121 -8.03 10.15 -8.79
N TRP A 122 -7.43 10.10 -7.60
CA TRP A 122 -6.26 10.89 -7.25
C TRP A 122 -5.08 10.67 -8.21
N ILE A 123 -4.69 9.40 -8.46
CA ILE A 123 -3.58 9.09 -9.35
C ILE A 123 -3.89 9.52 -10.80
N MET A 124 -5.12 9.35 -11.27
CA MET A 124 -5.54 9.80 -12.60
C MET A 124 -5.44 11.33 -12.74
N GLU A 125 -5.81 12.08 -11.71
CA GLU A 125 -5.66 13.53 -11.68
C GLU A 125 -4.19 13.95 -11.61
N ALA A 126 -3.36 13.27 -10.82
CA ALA A 126 -1.91 13.51 -10.78
C ALA A 126 -1.25 13.27 -12.16
N LEU A 127 -1.64 12.19 -12.86
CA LEU A 127 -1.20 11.91 -14.23
C LEU A 127 -1.62 13.01 -15.20
N LYS A 128 -2.87 13.49 -15.10
CA LYS A 128 -3.39 14.58 -15.94
C LYS A 128 -2.67 15.90 -15.67
N LYS A 129 -2.50 16.28 -14.40
CA LYS A 129 -1.87 17.53 -13.96
C LYS A 129 -0.39 17.61 -14.34
N SER A 130 0.34 16.50 -14.17
CA SER A 130 1.77 16.44 -14.52
C SER A 130 2.03 16.52 -16.03
N GLY A 131 1.05 16.15 -16.87
CA GLY A 131 1.23 16.04 -18.31
C GLY A 131 2.26 14.97 -18.72
N VAL A 132 2.58 14.02 -17.82
CA VAL A 132 3.58 12.99 -18.06
C VAL A 132 3.18 12.14 -19.27
N LYS A 133 4.09 12.02 -20.23
CA LYS A 133 3.89 11.16 -21.40
C LYS A 133 4.23 9.72 -21.06
N LYS A 134 3.73 8.78 -21.87
CA LYS A 134 4.13 7.37 -21.77
C LYS A 134 5.65 7.24 -21.89
N ILE A 135 6.28 6.54 -20.95
CA ILE A 135 7.74 6.34 -20.91
C ILE A 135 8.06 4.88 -21.15
N LYS A 136 8.94 4.61 -22.11
CA LYS A 136 9.58 3.30 -22.24
C LYS A 136 10.95 3.37 -21.58
N ILE A 137 11.20 2.51 -20.62
CA ILE A 137 12.53 2.40 -20.00
C ILE A 137 13.34 1.45 -20.86
N MET A 138 14.41 1.96 -21.46
CA MET A 138 15.28 1.22 -22.36
C MET A 138 16.62 0.94 -21.68
N PRO A 139 17.38 -0.05 -22.17
CA PRO A 139 16.97 -1.17 -23.01
C PRO A 139 16.50 -2.35 -22.13
N THR A 140 15.40 -2.17 -21.39
CA THR A 140 14.98 -3.15 -20.38
C THR A 140 14.04 -4.17 -20.99
N ASN A 141 14.22 -5.43 -20.60
CA ASN A 141 13.36 -6.53 -21.04
C ASN A 141 12.26 -6.86 -20.01
N SER A 142 12.36 -6.36 -18.78
CA SER A 142 11.40 -6.61 -17.70
C SER A 142 11.48 -5.56 -16.61
N LEU A 143 10.30 -5.18 -16.12
CA LEU A 143 10.13 -4.19 -15.09
C LEU A 143 9.08 -4.64 -14.09
N ILE A 144 9.34 -4.41 -12.81
CA ILE A 144 8.37 -4.57 -11.73
C ILE A 144 8.09 -3.17 -11.20
N ASN A 145 6.83 -2.77 -11.27
CA ASN A 145 6.36 -1.48 -10.80
C ASN A 145 5.54 -1.69 -9.52
N PHE A 146 5.95 -1.02 -8.46
CA PHE A 146 5.24 -0.97 -7.18
C PHE A 146 4.33 0.25 -7.08
N ASN A 147 4.38 1.15 -8.07
CA ASN A 147 3.53 2.34 -8.11
C ASN A 147 2.18 2.01 -8.73
N TYR A 148 1.18 2.80 -8.32
CA TYR A 148 -0.19 2.70 -8.83
C TYR A 148 -0.39 3.34 -10.20
N THR A 149 0.64 3.98 -10.76
CA THR A 149 0.59 4.62 -12.07
C THR A 149 0.81 3.63 -13.23
N ASN A 150 0.39 3.99 -14.45
CA ASN A 150 0.44 3.12 -15.63
C ASN A 150 1.04 3.77 -16.89
N TYR A 151 1.81 4.85 -16.72
CA TYR A 151 2.42 5.57 -17.85
C TYR A 151 3.71 4.90 -18.35
N ILE A 152 4.28 3.98 -17.58
CA ILE A 152 5.43 3.17 -18.01
C ILE A 152 4.93 2.09 -18.97
N ILE A 153 5.51 2.04 -20.18
CA ILE A 153 5.14 1.08 -21.23
C ILE A 153 6.24 0.04 -21.45
N GLY A 154 5.82 -1.18 -21.80
CA GLY A 154 6.72 -2.31 -22.07
C GLY A 154 6.27 -3.57 -21.32
N ASN A 155 7.22 -4.43 -20.99
CA ASN A 155 6.99 -5.63 -20.20
C ASN A 155 7.01 -5.29 -18.70
N VAL A 156 5.90 -4.75 -18.20
CA VAL A 156 5.76 -4.23 -16.84
C VAL A 156 4.82 -5.13 -16.02
N LEU A 157 5.33 -5.69 -14.92
CA LEU A 157 4.53 -6.30 -13.87
C LEU A 157 4.16 -5.24 -12.84
N HIS A 158 2.86 -4.96 -12.66
CA HIS A 158 2.37 -4.11 -11.58
C HIS A 158 2.01 -4.98 -10.37
N ILE A 159 2.91 -5.08 -9.39
CA ILE A 159 2.80 -6.07 -8.31
C ILE A 159 1.61 -5.81 -7.37
N HIS A 160 1.24 -4.53 -7.20
CA HIS A 160 0.09 -4.10 -6.38
C HIS A 160 -1.11 -3.68 -7.24
N GLY A 161 -1.06 -3.90 -8.56
CA GLY A 161 -2.00 -3.30 -9.50
C GLY A 161 -1.69 -1.84 -9.84
N ASN A 162 -2.60 -1.18 -10.55
CA ASN A 162 -2.49 0.22 -10.97
C ASN A 162 -3.86 0.84 -11.21
N VAL A 163 -3.90 2.11 -11.63
CA VAL A 163 -5.15 2.86 -11.93
C VAL A 163 -6.13 2.18 -12.87
N LYS A 164 -5.70 1.23 -13.71
CA LYS A 164 -6.56 0.47 -14.63
C LYS A 164 -6.96 -0.90 -14.10
N THR A 165 -6.38 -1.37 -13.02
CA THR A 165 -6.68 -2.66 -12.41
C THR A 165 -7.13 -2.45 -10.97
N GLU A 166 -7.47 -3.51 -10.26
CA GLU A 166 -7.62 -3.43 -8.82
C GLU A 166 -6.27 -3.10 -8.17
N ILE A 167 -6.26 -2.11 -7.28
CA ILE A 167 -5.13 -1.76 -6.42
C ILE A 167 -5.25 -2.53 -5.11
N GLN A 168 -4.16 -3.16 -4.67
CA GLN A 168 -4.14 -3.99 -3.47
C GLN A 168 -3.48 -3.25 -2.30
N PHE A 169 -4.19 -3.17 -1.17
CA PHE A 169 -3.72 -2.63 0.11
C PHE A 169 -3.96 -3.62 1.24
N GLY A 170 -3.19 -3.51 2.32
CA GLY A 170 -3.48 -4.19 3.58
C GLY A 170 -2.77 -5.53 3.78
N HIS A 171 -3.38 -6.40 4.58
CA HIS A 171 -2.70 -7.53 5.20
C HIS A 171 -2.48 -8.72 4.28
N SER A 172 -1.44 -9.51 4.58
CA SER A 172 -1.12 -10.76 3.86
C SER A 172 -1.69 -12.03 4.47
N ASN A 173 -2.33 -11.93 5.63
CA ASN A 173 -2.88 -13.10 6.27
C ASN A 173 -4.18 -13.48 5.59
N ASP A 174 -4.23 -14.70 5.05
CA ASP A 174 -5.50 -15.36 4.80
C ASP A 174 -6.29 -15.33 6.11
N SER A 175 -7.54 -14.84 6.04
CA SER A 175 -8.49 -14.77 7.15
C SER A 175 -8.58 -16.07 7.97
N LYS A 176 -8.18 -17.21 7.38
CA LYS A 176 -8.14 -18.54 8.00
C LYS A 176 -7.21 -18.69 9.21
N ASN A 177 -6.17 -17.87 9.34
CA ASN A 177 -5.20 -17.98 10.45
C ASN A 177 -5.43 -16.92 11.55
N TYR A 178 -6.44 -16.08 11.42
CA TYR A 178 -6.84 -15.20 12.51
C TYR A 178 -7.51 -16.03 13.60
N ARG A 179 -6.82 -16.22 14.73
CA ARG A 179 -7.44 -16.69 15.97
C ARG A 179 -7.68 -15.45 16.83
N PRO A 180 -8.94 -15.09 17.12
CA PRO A 180 -9.26 -14.12 18.14
C PRO A 180 -8.48 -14.46 19.42
N LYS A 181 -7.52 -13.63 19.81
CA LYS A 181 -7.06 -13.65 21.20
C LYS A 181 -7.98 -12.71 21.98
N GLY A 182 -9.23 -13.15 22.14
CA GLY A 182 -10.16 -12.55 23.07
C GLY A 182 -9.92 -13.12 24.46
N SER A 183 -9.57 -12.26 25.41
CA SER A 183 -9.79 -12.54 26.82
C SER A 183 -11.30 -12.69 27.01
N TYR A 184 -11.74 -13.87 27.45
CA TYR A 184 -13.13 -14.21 27.76
C TYR A 184 -14.14 -14.16 26.59
N GLY A 185 -14.39 -15.32 26.00
CA GLY A 185 -15.75 -15.76 25.60
C GLY A 185 -16.44 -15.13 24.39
N ASN A 186 -16.03 -13.96 23.89
CA ASN A 186 -16.69 -13.32 22.74
C ASN A 186 -15.88 -13.49 21.45
N GLU A 187 -16.55 -13.95 20.39
CA GLU A 187 -15.99 -14.05 19.05
C GLU A 187 -15.60 -12.64 18.54
N ASP A 188 -14.34 -12.44 18.13
CA ASP A 188 -13.83 -11.16 17.63
C ASP A 188 -14.27 -10.95 16.17
N HIS A 189 -15.57 -10.68 16.00
CA HIS A 189 -16.20 -10.43 14.70
C HIS A 189 -15.61 -9.19 13.99
N THR A 190 -15.09 -8.21 14.74
CA THR A 190 -14.49 -6.98 14.19
C THR A 190 -13.11 -7.25 13.56
N GLY A 191 -12.32 -8.14 14.16
CA GLY A 191 -11.07 -8.63 13.59
C GLY A 191 -11.28 -9.37 12.26
N GLU A 192 -12.25 -10.29 12.18
CA GLU A 192 -12.54 -11.01 10.94
C GLU A 192 -13.08 -10.11 9.83
N PHE A 193 -13.95 -9.15 10.16
CA PHE A 193 -14.44 -8.14 9.23
C PHE A 193 -13.28 -7.31 8.66
N TRP A 194 -12.34 -6.89 9.51
CA TRP A 194 -11.15 -6.15 9.09
C TRP A 194 -10.25 -6.91 8.10
N TYR A 195 -9.96 -8.19 8.36
CA TYR A 195 -9.14 -8.99 7.44
C TYR A 195 -9.81 -9.17 6.07
N LYS A 196 -11.14 -9.02 5.98
CA LYS A 196 -11.88 -9.04 4.72
C LYS A 196 -11.88 -7.69 4.01
N LEU A 197 -11.79 -6.58 4.75
CA LEU A 197 -11.82 -5.24 4.17
C LEU A 197 -10.59 -4.96 3.32
N TYR A 198 -9.36 -5.05 3.88
CA TYR A 198 -8.13 -4.68 3.16
C TYR A 198 -7.16 -5.85 3.07
N HIS A 199 -7.16 -6.50 1.91
CA HIS A 199 -6.36 -7.69 1.66
C HIS A 199 -5.33 -7.49 0.54
N LYS A 200 -4.06 -7.69 0.88
CA LYS A 200 -2.93 -7.76 -0.05
C LYS A 200 -2.52 -9.22 -0.19
N ASN A 201 -2.86 -9.84 -1.33
CA ASN A 201 -2.57 -11.27 -1.52
C ASN A 201 -1.09 -11.51 -1.85
N ILE A 202 -0.23 -11.47 -0.83
CA ILE A 202 1.22 -11.63 -1.02
C ILE A 202 1.55 -12.97 -1.68
N SER A 203 0.90 -14.06 -1.26
CA SER A 203 1.15 -15.40 -1.81
C SER A 203 0.89 -15.46 -3.32
N LYS A 204 -0.27 -14.95 -3.76
CA LYS A 204 -0.62 -14.87 -5.19
C LYS A 204 0.30 -13.90 -5.94
N ASN A 205 0.63 -12.76 -5.35
CA ASN A 205 1.54 -11.79 -5.98
C ASN A 205 2.95 -12.38 -6.13
N ILE A 206 3.42 -13.19 -5.18
CA ILE A 206 4.69 -13.94 -5.29
C ILE A 206 4.61 -14.99 -6.40
N GLU A 207 3.49 -15.70 -6.56
CA GLU A 207 3.29 -16.66 -7.66
C GLU A 207 3.38 -15.97 -9.02
N VAL A 208 2.66 -14.85 -9.18
CA VAL A 208 2.71 -14.01 -10.39
C VAL A 208 4.12 -13.47 -10.64
N LEU A 209 4.82 -13.03 -9.59
CA LEU A 209 6.20 -12.56 -9.68
C LEU A 209 7.15 -13.67 -10.14
N ASN A 210 7.05 -14.87 -9.56
CA ASN A 210 7.85 -16.01 -9.98
C ASN A 210 7.57 -16.39 -11.44
N HIS A 211 6.31 -16.41 -11.84
CA HIS A 211 5.94 -16.64 -13.25
C HIS A 211 6.53 -15.57 -14.17
N PHE A 212 6.45 -14.31 -13.76
CA PHE A 212 7.02 -13.19 -14.51
C PHE A 212 8.54 -13.28 -14.61
N LEU A 213 9.24 -13.79 -13.60
CA LEU A 213 10.70 -13.94 -13.61
C LEU A 213 11.16 -15.23 -14.30
N ASN A 214 10.27 -16.21 -14.47
CA ASN A 214 10.62 -17.52 -15.01
C ASN A 214 11.24 -17.44 -16.42
N GLY A 215 12.33 -18.19 -16.62
CA GLY A 215 13.09 -18.20 -17.88
C GLY A 215 13.91 -16.94 -18.17
N LYS A 216 13.88 -15.93 -17.29
CA LYS A 216 14.66 -14.69 -17.45
C LYS A 216 15.95 -14.79 -16.66
N ASN A 217 17.09 -14.65 -17.35
CA ASN A 217 18.39 -14.56 -16.69
C ASN A 217 18.81 -13.10 -16.62
N PHE A 218 18.83 -12.54 -15.41
CA PHE A 218 19.28 -11.18 -15.16
C PHE A 218 20.66 -11.20 -14.51
N GLU A 219 21.57 -10.37 -15.02
CA GLU A 219 22.88 -10.16 -14.40
C GLU A 219 22.81 -9.05 -13.34
N ARG A 220 21.77 -8.21 -13.42
CA ARG A 220 21.64 -6.98 -12.66
C ARG A 220 20.20 -6.66 -12.29
N VAL A 221 20.01 -6.15 -11.09
CA VAL A 221 18.75 -5.56 -10.62
C VAL A 221 18.97 -4.09 -10.28
N ILE A 222 18.12 -3.22 -10.81
CA ILE A 222 18.14 -1.78 -10.51
C ILE A 222 16.90 -1.42 -9.73
N PHE A 223 17.08 -0.97 -8.49
CA PHE A 223 16.04 -0.36 -7.68
C PHE A 223 16.06 1.15 -7.90
N PHE A 224 14.92 1.72 -8.29
CA PHE A 224 14.82 3.15 -8.53
C PHE A 224 13.62 3.75 -7.79
N GLY A 225 13.91 4.62 -6.82
CA GLY A 225 12.87 5.30 -6.03
C GLY A 225 12.07 4.36 -5.13
N PHE A 226 12.68 3.24 -4.76
CA PHE A 226 12.03 2.20 -3.98
C PHE A 226 12.09 2.52 -2.49
N SER A 227 10.95 2.50 -1.80
CA SER A 227 10.86 2.89 -0.39
C SER A 227 11.37 1.82 0.57
N LEU A 228 11.46 0.54 0.15
CA LEU A 228 11.82 -0.59 1.03
C LEU A 228 10.90 -0.71 2.25
N GLY A 229 9.60 -0.53 2.05
CA GLY A 229 8.59 -0.79 3.09
C GLY A 229 8.58 -2.27 3.51
N MET A 230 8.26 -2.52 4.78
CA MET A 230 8.23 -3.87 5.35
C MET A 230 7.25 -4.80 4.62
N GLN A 231 6.13 -4.25 4.15
CA GLN A 231 5.10 -4.93 3.36
C GLN A 231 5.59 -5.42 1.99
N ASP A 232 6.75 -4.95 1.51
CA ASP A 232 7.30 -5.30 0.21
C ASP A 232 8.56 -6.18 0.29
N GLU A 233 9.10 -6.39 1.48
CA GLU A 233 10.31 -7.17 1.72
C GLU A 233 10.26 -8.58 1.12
N LYS A 234 9.11 -9.25 1.27
CA LYS A 234 8.88 -10.61 0.74
C LYS A 234 9.04 -10.71 -0.78
N TYR A 235 8.76 -9.65 -1.54
CA TYR A 235 8.99 -9.64 -2.99
C TYR A 235 10.47 -9.55 -3.35
N ILE A 236 11.29 -8.98 -2.47
CA ILE A 236 12.73 -8.87 -2.68
C ILE A 236 13.44 -10.17 -2.31
N GLU A 237 12.88 -10.91 -1.37
CA GLU A 237 13.40 -12.21 -0.93
C GLU A 237 13.38 -13.25 -2.04
N VAL A 238 12.38 -13.24 -2.92
CA VAL A 238 12.28 -14.19 -4.05
C VAL A 238 13.24 -13.91 -5.20
N LEU A 239 13.87 -12.72 -5.24
CA LEU A 239 14.83 -12.39 -6.28
C LEU A 239 16.09 -13.25 -6.17
N ASN A 240 16.65 -13.64 -7.33
CA ASN A 240 17.96 -14.31 -7.39
C ASN A 240 19.03 -13.46 -6.69
N LYS A 241 19.83 -14.09 -5.82
CA LYS A 241 20.90 -13.41 -5.06
C LYS A 241 22.22 -13.33 -5.83
N GLU A 242 22.41 -14.13 -6.87
CA GLU A 242 23.60 -14.15 -7.74
C GLU A 242 23.59 -13.02 -8.80
N VAL A 243 23.12 -11.83 -8.43
CA VAL A 243 22.97 -10.67 -9.33
C VAL A 243 23.56 -9.42 -8.70
N ASP A 244 24.06 -8.52 -9.54
CA ASP A 244 24.57 -7.23 -9.10
C ASP A 244 23.40 -6.24 -8.87
N VAL A 245 23.34 -5.62 -7.69
CA VAL A 245 22.29 -4.67 -7.32
C VAL A 245 22.79 -3.24 -7.43
N LEU A 246 22.01 -2.38 -8.09
CA LEU A 246 22.17 -0.92 -7.98
C LEU A 246 20.93 -0.32 -7.34
N PHE A 247 21.12 0.37 -6.22
CA PHE A 247 20.07 1.06 -5.50
C PHE A 247 20.20 2.56 -5.69
N TYR A 248 19.22 3.17 -6.36
CA TYR A 248 19.14 4.62 -6.53
C TYR A 248 18.32 5.25 -5.41
N PHE A 249 18.97 6.11 -4.62
CA PHE A 249 18.38 6.80 -3.47
C PHE A 249 18.19 8.30 -3.74
N PHE A 250 17.20 8.92 -3.08
CA PHE A 250 16.88 10.34 -3.22
C PHE A 250 17.31 11.17 -2.01
N SER A 251 17.36 10.58 -0.81
CA SER A 251 17.89 11.20 0.40
C SER A 251 18.93 10.32 1.11
N GLU A 252 19.67 10.87 2.08
CA GLU A 252 20.60 10.03 2.87
C GLU A 252 19.85 9.06 3.79
N GLU A 253 18.63 9.39 4.23
CA GLU A 253 17.76 8.47 4.97
C GLU A 253 17.40 7.25 4.12
N ASP A 254 17.09 7.43 2.83
CA ASP A 254 16.84 6.32 1.90
C ASP A 254 18.05 5.39 1.79
N LYS A 255 19.26 5.98 1.71
CA LYS A 255 20.50 5.22 1.61
C LYS A 255 20.81 4.45 2.89
N ILE A 256 20.59 5.04 4.06
CA ILE A 256 20.74 4.36 5.35
C ILE A 256 19.75 3.19 5.42
N ARG A 257 18.47 3.43 5.11
CA ARG A 257 17.43 2.40 5.09
C ARG A 257 17.78 1.26 4.13
N ALA A 258 18.29 1.58 2.94
CA ALA A 258 18.74 0.59 1.98
C ALA A 258 19.93 -0.23 2.49
N LYS A 259 20.93 0.42 3.10
CA LYS A 259 22.05 -0.31 3.70
C LYS A 259 21.60 -1.29 4.77
N THR A 260 20.72 -0.85 5.67
CA THR A 260 20.15 -1.72 6.72
C THR A 260 19.41 -2.89 6.11
N PHE A 261 18.50 -2.62 5.16
CA PHE A 261 17.68 -3.64 4.50
C PHE A 261 18.54 -4.69 3.77
N PHE A 262 19.54 -4.25 3.00
CA PHE A 262 20.31 -5.14 2.15
C PHE A 262 21.45 -5.88 2.87
N ASN A 263 21.83 -5.44 4.07
CA ASN A 263 22.92 -6.04 4.85
C ASN A 263 22.73 -7.56 5.05
N GLU A 264 21.48 -8.02 5.15
CA GLU A 264 21.15 -9.42 5.44
C GLU A 264 20.76 -10.23 4.19
N LYS A 265 20.56 -9.59 3.03
CA LYS A 265 19.93 -10.21 1.85
C LYS A 265 20.91 -10.95 0.92
N LYS A 266 22.22 -10.96 1.24
CA LYS A 266 23.28 -11.76 0.58
C LYS A 266 23.34 -11.66 -0.95
N PHE A 267 23.02 -10.50 -1.54
CA PHE A 267 23.23 -10.28 -2.97
C PHE A 267 24.73 -10.28 -3.33
N LYS A 268 25.07 -10.73 -4.54
CA LYS A 268 26.45 -10.80 -5.07
C LYS A 268 27.23 -9.51 -4.89
N SER A 269 26.63 -8.38 -5.26
CA SER A 269 27.19 -7.05 -4.99
C SER A 269 26.09 -5.99 -4.92
N ILE A 270 26.34 -4.91 -4.19
CA ILE A 270 25.36 -3.84 -4.00
C ILE A 270 26.06 -2.48 -4.09
N GLN A 271 25.57 -1.63 -4.99
CA GLN A 271 26.05 -0.26 -5.18
C GLN A 271 24.92 0.74 -4.87
N TYR A 272 25.25 1.79 -4.13
CA TYR A 272 24.30 2.85 -3.77
C TYR A 272 24.62 4.11 -4.57
N ILE A 273 23.68 4.57 -5.38
CA ILE A 273 23.89 5.69 -6.31
C ILE A 273 22.86 6.79 -6.03
N LYS A 274 23.31 8.05 -5.97
CA LYS A 274 22.41 9.20 -5.86
C LYS A 274 21.60 9.35 -7.16
N SER A 275 20.27 9.48 -7.05
CA SER A 275 19.32 9.41 -8.17
C SER A 275 19.56 10.40 -9.32
N ASN A 276 20.15 11.56 -9.02
CA ASN A 276 20.49 12.60 -10.02
C ASN A 276 21.38 12.08 -11.16
N ASN A 277 22.09 10.96 -10.95
CA ASN A 277 23.02 10.37 -11.92
C ASN A 277 22.36 9.34 -12.85
N PHE A 278 21.06 9.09 -12.73
CA PHE A 278 20.37 8.09 -13.56
C PHE A 278 19.64 8.74 -14.74
N ASP A 279 20.06 8.46 -15.97
CA ASP A 279 19.25 8.74 -17.16
C ASP A 279 18.66 7.44 -17.70
N TYR A 280 17.35 7.27 -17.54
CA TYR A 280 16.61 6.13 -18.07
C TYR A 280 16.10 6.35 -19.50
N LYS A 281 16.25 7.56 -20.03
CA LYS A 281 15.92 7.89 -21.41
C LYS A 281 17.20 7.76 -22.23
N PHE A 282 17.59 6.53 -22.53
CA PHE A 282 18.57 6.32 -23.59
C PHE A 282 17.99 6.91 -24.87
N ARG A 283 18.61 7.98 -25.37
CA ARG A 283 18.34 8.51 -26.70
C ARG A 283 18.60 7.45 -27.75
#